data_AF-A0A535HK19-F1
#
_entry.id   AF-A0A535HK19-F1
#
_cell.length_a   1.000
_cell.length_b   1.000
_cell.length_c   1.000
_cell.angle_alpha   90.00
_cell.angle_beta   90.00
_cell.angle_gamma   90.00
#
_symmetry.space_group_name_H-M   'P 1'
#
loop_
_entity.id
_entity.type
_entity.pdbx_description
1 polymer ?
#
loop_
_entity_poly.entity_id
_entity_poly.type
_entity_poly.pdbx_seq_one_letter_code
_entity_poly.pdbx_strand_id
1 'polypeptide(L)'
;VIQTEVHFTTDFGLDPAGNPKLDMTLVGTGSGSLFRDGKRQDVTWTRPDIFDVFTLRNASGEAVRLKPGQTWIHIVPKDWTIPSQ
;
A
#
# COMPACT_ATOMS: atom_id res chain seq x y z
N VAL A 1 -1.01 -5.07 -3.39
CA VAL A 1 -1.47 -4.79 -2.01
C VAL A 1 -0.38 -4.04 -1.31
N ILE A 2 -0.72 -2.89 -0.72
CA ILE A 2 0.17 -1.99 0.01
C ILE A 2 -0.23 -2.10 1.48
N GLN A 3 0.65 -2.66 2.30
CA GLN A 3 0.47 -2.73 3.74
C GLN A 3 1.10 -1.48 4.35
N THR A 4 0.31 -0.70 5.08
CA THR A 4 0.76 0.53 5.71
C THR A 4 0.00 0.83 7.00
N GLU A 5 0.45 1.85 7.70
CA GLU A 5 -0.26 2.42 8.84
C GLU A 5 -1.62 2.98 8.36
N VAL A 6 -2.70 2.52 9.01
CA VAL A 6 -4.09 2.90 8.75
C VAL A 6 -4.77 3.06 10.10
N HIS A 7 -5.28 4.25 10.39
CA HIS A 7 -5.87 4.56 11.70
C HIS A 7 -6.98 5.61 11.58
N PHE A 8 -7.76 5.77 12.64
CA PHE A 8 -8.67 6.89 12.77
C PHE A 8 -7.96 8.06 13.47
N THR A 9 -8.11 9.28 12.95
CA THR A 9 -7.50 10.49 13.49
C THR A 9 -8.46 11.68 13.53
N THR A 10 -8.16 12.64 14.39
CA THR A 10 -8.81 13.95 14.48
C THR A 10 -7.93 15.11 14.01
N ASP A 11 -6.70 14.83 13.56
CA ASP A 11 -5.70 15.86 13.19
C ASP A 11 -6.17 16.77 12.06
N PHE A 12 -7.12 16.29 11.26
CA PHE A 12 -7.76 17.02 10.15
C PHE A 12 -9.23 17.38 10.45
N GLY A 13 -9.58 17.47 11.73
CA GLY A 13 -10.94 17.66 12.21
C GLY A 13 -11.81 16.41 12.06
N LEU A 14 -13.10 16.56 12.37
CA LEU A 14 -14.09 15.49 12.30
C LEU A 14 -14.78 15.46 10.93
N ASP A 15 -15.43 14.35 10.61
CA ASP A 15 -16.42 14.32 9.53
C ASP A 15 -17.68 15.16 9.90
N PRO A 16 -18.61 15.40 8.97
CA PRO A 16 -19.83 16.18 9.25
C PRO A 16 -20.75 15.57 10.33
N ALA A 17 -20.60 14.29 10.65
CA ALA A 17 -21.34 13.59 11.70
C ALA A 17 -20.61 13.59 13.05
N GLY A 18 -19.39 14.15 13.14
CA GLY A 18 -18.60 14.22 14.35
C GLY A 18 -17.67 13.02 14.60
N ASN A 19 -17.44 12.16 13.60
CA ASN A 19 -16.54 11.01 13.75
C ASN A 19 -15.09 11.35 13.33
N PRO A 20 -14.08 10.70 13.94
CA PRO A 20 -12.71 10.70 13.44
C PRO A 20 -12.63 10.22 11.98
N LYS A 21 -11.67 10.78 11.23
CA LYS A 21 -11.44 10.41 9.82
C LYS A 21 -10.51 9.22 9.73
N LEU A 22 -10.68 8.38 8.71
CA LEU A 22 -9.70 7.35 8.36
C LEU A 22 -8.50 8.03 7.67
N ASP A 23 -7.31 7.80 8.20
CA ASP A 23 -6.04 8.24 7.61
C ASP A 23 -5.15 7.04 7.27
N MET A 24 -4.28 7.24 6.28
CA MET A 24 -3.40 6.20 5.74
C MET A 24 -2.04 6.81 5.40
N THR A 25 -0.96 6.21 5.94
CA THR A 25 0.40 6.66 5.64
C THR A 25 0.85 6.14 4.27
N LEU A 26 0.71 6.94 3.21
CA LEU A 26 1.02 6.52 1.82
C LEU A 26 2.35 7.07 1.27
N VAL A 27 3.14 7.71 2.12
CA VAL A 27 4.51 8.17 1.82
C VAL A 27 5.48 7.39 2.72
N GLY A 28 6.65 7.08 2.21
CA GLY A 28 7.66 6.29 2.90
C GLY A 28 7.85 4.91 2.25
N THR A 29 8.03 3.90 3.09
CA THR A 29 8.33 2.54 2.66
C THR A 29 7.59 1.51 3.53
N GLY A 30 7.23 0.37 2.94
CA GLY A 30 6.57 -0.69 3.68
C GLY A 30 6.47 -2.00 2.90
N SER A 31 5.86 -3.00 3.51
CA SER A 31 5.64 -4.31 2.91
C SER A 31 4.47 -4.29 1.95
N GLY A 32 4.49 -5.18 0.96
CA GLY A 32 3.37 -5.39 0.06
C GLY A 32 3.42 -6.75 -0.62
N SER A 33 2.32 -7.06 -1.32
CA SER A 33 2.19 -8.25 -2.14
C SER A 33 1.68 -7.87 -3.52
N LEU A 34 2.37 -8.31 -4.56
CA LEU A 34 1.96 -8.19 -5.95
C LEU A 34 1.35 -9.52 -6.42
N PHE A 35 0.19 -9.43 -7.05
CA PHE A 35 -0.45 -10.57 -7.72
C PHE A 35 -0.44 -10.31 -9.22
N ARG A 36 0.28 -11.14 -9.98
CA ARG A 36 0.45 -10.99 -11.43
C ARG A 36 0.66 -12.35 -12.07
N ASP A 37 0.04 -12.56 -13.23
CA ASP A 37 0.19 -13.80 -14.01
C ASP A 37 -0.07 -15.07 -13.16
N GLY A 38 -1.07 -15.02 -12.28
CA GLY A 38 -1.45 -16.12 -11.39
C GLY A 38 -0.49 -16.39 -10.22
N LYS A 39 0.51 -15.52 -10.00
CA LYS A 39 1.52 -15.68 -8.95
C LYS A 39 1.48 -14.52 -7.97
N ARG A 40 1.78 -14.83 -6.70
CA ARG A 40 2.12 -13.85 -5.68
C ARG A 40 3.63 -13.59 -5.67
N GLN A 41 4.00 -12.34 -5.45
CA GLN A 41 5.35 -11.93 -5.14
C GLN A 41 5.32 -10.93 -3.98
N ASP A 42 6.07 -11.20 -2.92
CA ASP A 42 6.25 -10.24 -1.83
C ASP A 42 7.25 -9.15 -2.26
N VAL A 43 6.93 -7.91 -1.91
CA VAL A 43 7.67 -6.72 -2.32
C VAL A 43 7.78 -5.72 -1.18
N THR A 44 8.81 -4.89 -1.25
CA THR A 44 8.85 -3.62 -0.54
C THR A 44 8.33 -2.54 -1.47
N TRP A 45 7.33 -1.78 -1.03
CA TRP A 45 6.90 -0.57 -1.71
C TRP A 45 7.64 0.64 -1.17
N THR A 46 7.93 1.61 -2.04
CA THR A 46 8.48 2.92 -1.65
C THR A 46 7.82 4.03 -2.46
N ARG A 47 7.46 5.11 -1.78
CA ARG A 47 6.91 6.34 -2.37
C ARG A 47 7.48 7.54 -1.60
N PRO A 48 8.53 8.22 -2.12
CA PRO A 48 9.24 9.27 -1.38
C PRO A 48 8.39 10.50 -1.08
N ASP A 49 7.50 10.87 -1.99
CA ASP A 49 6.60 12.02 -1.84
C ASP A 49 5.18 11.73 -2.36
N ILE A 50 4.20 12.57 -2.02
CA ILE A 50 2.82 12.48 -2.51
C ILE A 50 2.71 12.66 -4.04
N PHE A 51 3.65 13.33 -4.67
CA PHE A 51 3.68 13.50 -6.13
C PHE A 51 4.37 12.34 -6.85
N ASP A 52 5.04 11.45 -6.11
CA ASP A 52 5.70 10.27 -6.66
C ASP A 52 4.75 9.08 -6.80
N VAL A 53 5.12 8.18 -7.70
CA VAL A 53 4.49 6.87 -7.87
C VAL A 53 5.09 5.85 -6.92
N PHE A 54 4.33 4.80 -6.61
CA PHE A 54 4.86 3.64 -5.90
C PHE A 54 5.90 2.91 -6.76
N THR A 55 7.06 2.64 -6.17
CA THR A 55 8.04 1.69 -6.69
C THR A 55 7.95 0.40 -5.90
N LEU A 56 8.11 -0.74 -6.57
CA LEU A 56 8.06 -2.06 -5.95
C LEU A 56 9.39 -2.76 -6.16
N ARG A 57 9.98 -3.32 -5.10
CA ARG A 57 11.22 -4.10 -5.17
C ARG A 57 11.08 -5.44 -4.48
N ASN A 58 11.73 -6.47 -5.00
CA ASN A 58 11.80 -7.78 -4.34
C ASN A 58 12.85 -7.77 -3.22
N ALA A 59 13.03 -8.92 -2.54
CA ALA A 59 14.01 -9.06 -1.46
C ALA A 59 15.47 -8.87 -1.89
N SER A 60 15.81 -9.06 -3.18
CA SER A 60 17.14 -8.76 -3.72
C SER A 60 17.32 -7.29 -4.13
N GLY A 61 16.29 -6.46 -3.97
CA GLY A 61 16.30 -5.05 -4.34
C GLY A 61 16.01 -4.77 -5.81
N GLU A 62 15.71 -5.78 -6.61
CA GLU A 62 15.37 -5.62 -8.02
C GLU A 62 13.95 -5.06 -8.19
N ALA A 63 13.78 -4.22 -9.21
CA ALA A 63 12.49 -3.60 -9.51
C ALA A 63 11.48 -4.65 -10.02
N VAL A 64 10.30 -4.69 -9.40
CA VAL A 64 9.19 -5.54 -9.80
C VAL A 64 8.18 -4.71 -10.57
N ARG A 65 8.03 -4.99 -11.87
CA ARG A 65 7.17 -4.19 -12.76
C ARG A 65 5.74 -4.72 -12.79
N LEU A 66 4.79 -3.81 -12.94
CA LEU A 66 3.40 -4.17 -13.26
C LEU A 66 3.29 -4.62 -14.73
N LYS A 67 2.26 -5.40 -15.03
CA LYS A 67 1.92 -5.74 -16.42
C LYS A 67 1.20 -4.54 -17.05
N PRO A 68 1.40 -4.24 -18.34
CA PRO A 68 0.56 -3.27 -19.04
C PRO A 68 -0.92 -3.65 -18.96
N GLY A 69 -1.78 -2.68 -18.65
CA GLY A 69 -3.23 -2.85 -18.52
C GLY A 69 -3.76 -2.43 -17.15
N GLN A 70 -4.96 -2.91 -16.84
CA GLN A 70 -5.64 -2.58 -15.58
C GLN A 70 -4.83 -3.05 -14.38
N THR A 71 -4.59 -2.14 -13.44
CA THR A 71 -4.00 -2.43 -12.13
C THR A 71 -5.00 -2.06 -11.04
N TRP A 72 -5.05 -2.88 -9.99
CA TRP A 72 -5.80 -2.58 -8.77
C TRP A 72 -4.83 -2.43 -7.60
N ILE A 73 -4.97 -1.35 -6.84
CA ILE A 73 -4.22 -1.12 -5.61
C ILE A 73 -5.17 -1.28 -4.43
N HIS A 74 -4.85 -2.21 -3.54
CA HIS A 74 -5.50 -2.34 -2.24
C HIS A 74 -4.56 -1.81 -1.17
N ILE A 75 -5.03 -0.84 -0.39
CA ILE A 75 -4.35 -0.32 0.80
C ILE A 75 -4.97 -1.00 2.01
N VAL A 76 -4.14 -1.57 2.88
CA VAL A 76 -4.57 -2.34 4.04
C VAL A 76 -3.70 -2.02 5.26
N PRO A 77 -4.20 -2.24 6.49
CA PRO A 77 -3.40 -2.13 7.70
C PRO A 77 -2.14 -3.01 7.65
N LYS A 78 -1.04 -2.50 8.20
CA LYS A 78 0.29 -3.11 8.13
C LYS A 78 0.38 -4.49 8.78
N ASP A 79 -0.50 -4.76 9.73
CA ASP A 79 -0.57 -5.98 10.53
C ASP A 79 -1.51 -7.05 9.94
N TRP A 80 -2.19 -6.75 8.82
CA TRP A 80 -3.00 -7.73 8.13
C TRP A 80 -2.14 -8.79 7.45
N THR A 81 -2.52 -10.06 7.64
CA THR A 81 -1.99 -11.17 6.84
C THR A 81 -2.73 -11.22 5.52
N ILE A 82 -1.99 -11.17 4.41
CA ILE A 82 -2.56 -11.37 3.07
C ILE A 82 -2.39 -12.83 2.69
N PRO A 83 -3.46 -13.64 2.59
CA PRO A 83 -3.34 -15.02 2.16
C PRO A 83 -3.20 -15.12 0.63
N SER A 84 -2.59 -16.21 0.17
CA SER A 84 -2.65 -16.68 -1.22
C SER A 84 -2.94 -18.18 -1.18
N GLN A 85 -3.91 -18.64 -1.96
CA GLN A 85 -4.20 -20.07 -2.13
C GLN A 85 -3.20 -20.72 -3.07
#